data_AF-A0A0R3SAR2-F1
#
_entry.id   AF-A0A0R3SAR2-F1
#
_cell.length_a   1.000
_cell.length_b   1.000
_cell.length_c   1.000
_cell.angle_alpha   90.00
_cell.angle_beta   90.00
_cell.angle_gamma   90.00
#
_symmetry.space_group_name_H-M   'P 1'
#
loop_
_entity.id
_entity.type
_entity.pdbx_description
1 polymer ?
#
loop_
_entity_poly.entity_id
_entity_poly.type
_entity_poly.pdbx_seq_one_letter_code
_entity_poly.pdbx_strand_id
1 'polypeptide(L)'
;MTPEPSETDSDCEYKFVFPLRHEVSSRDYLKFILTVWYCPETSALIADLMANFYGEEQLKELLASPMEGLLFKSRKFFLELNL
;
A
#
# COMPACT_ATOMS: atom_id res chain seq x y z
N MET A 1 11.13 -44.08 19.42
CA MET A 1 11.77 -42.77 19.14
C MET A 1 11.54 -42.48 17.67
N THR A 2 10.45 -41.77 17.40
CA THR A 2 10.05 -41.33 16.05
C THR A 2 10.47 -39.87 15.96
N PRO A 3 11.17 -39.42 14.90
CA PRO A 3 11.60 -38.04 14.82
C PRO A 3 10.38 -37.14 14.61
N GLU A 4 10.29 -36.06 15.37
CA GLU A 4 9.25 -35.05 15.21
C GLU A 4 9.34 -34.39 13.82
N PRO A 5 8.21 -34.06 13.19
CA PRO A 5 8.21 -33.29 11.97
C PRO A 5 8.74 -31.88 12.27
N SER A 6 9.87 -31.54 11.65
CA SER A 6 10.34 -30.17 11.52
C SER A 6 9.38 -29.39 10.62
N GLU A 7 8.28 -28.91 11.19
CA GLU A 7 7.48 -27.87 10.56
C GLU A 7 8.16 -26.55 10.90
N THR A 8 9.01 -26.10 9.99
CA THR A 8 9.38 -24.69 9.87
C THR A 8 8.09 -23.88 9.87
N ASP A 9 7.80 -23.27 11.02
CA ASP A 9 6.78 -22.25 11.17
C ASP A 9 7.27 -20.99 10.46
N SER A 10 7.18 -21.04 9.13
CA SER A 10 7.32 -19.87 8.26
C SER A 10 6.02 -19.07 8.36
N ASP A 11 5.69 -18.65 9.56
CA ASP A 11 4.75 -17.56 9.88
C ASP A 11 5.37 -16.22 9.45
N CYS A 12 5.85 -16.15 8.21
CA CYS A 12 5.84 -14.92 7.44
C CYS A 12 4.37 -14.60 7.13
N GLU A 13 3.58 -14.38 8.19
CA GLU A 13 2.39 -13.59 8.11
C GLU A 13 2.83 -12.30 7.39
N TYR A 14 2.30 -12.07 6.19
CA TYR A 14 2.42 -10.83 5.42
C TYR A 14 1.80 -9.63 6.17
N LYS A 15 1.88 -9.59 7.51
CA LYS A 15 1.21 -8.63 8.37
C LYS A 15 1.77 -7.22 8.25
N PHE A 16 2.98 -7.05 7.73
CA PHE A 16 3.57 -5.73 7.54
C PHE A 16 4.45 -5.70 6.29
N VAL A 17 3.82 -5.65 5.11
CA VAL A 17 4.53 -5.59 3.82
C VAL A 17 5.42 -4.33 3.70
N PHE A 18 5.24 -3.33 4.56
CA PHE A 18 6.09 -2.14 4.56
C PHE A 18 6.40 -1.65 5.99
N PRO A 19 7.67 -1.71 6.42
CA PRO A 19 8.08 -1.37 7.79
C PRO A 19 7.93 0.11 8.16
N LEU A 20 7.65 1.00 7.20
CA LEU A 20 7.63 2.45 7.39
C LEU A 20 6.27 3.03 7.78
N ARG A 21 5.23 2.20 7.97
CA ARG A 21 3.84 2.67 8.14
C ARG A 21 3.63 3.68 9.28
N HIS A 22 4.50 3.67 10.29
CA HIS A 22 4.46 4.59 11.44
C HIS A 22 5.45 5.76 11.34
N GLU A 23 6.37 5.74 10.38
CA GLU A 23 7.47 6.71 10.25
C GLU A 23 7.24 7.76 9.16
N VAL A 24 6.27 7.52 8.27
CA VAL A 24 5.98 8.41 7.14
C VAL A 24 4.51 8.82 7.10
N SER A 25 4.22 9.94 6.44
CA SER A 25 2.84 10.40 6.25
C SER A 25 2.04 9.39 5.42
N SER A 26 0.72 9.34 5.60
CA SER A 26 -0.15 8.43 4.83
C SER A 26 -0.01 8.61 3.32
N ARG A 27 0.17 9.87 2.88
CA ARG A 27 0.45 10.21 1.49
C ARG A 27 1.77 9.61 1.00
N ASP A 28 2.85 9.81 1.75
CA ASP A 28 4.18 9.32 1.34
C ASP A 28 4.24 7.79 1.38
N TYR A 29 3.54 7.18 2.34
CA TYR A 29 3.35 5.74 2.40
C TYR A 29 2.58 5.20 1.18
N LEU A 30 1.48 5.86 0.80
CA LEU A 30 0.74 5.53 -0.41
C LEU A 30 1.62 5.66 -1.66
N LYS A 31 2.36 6.76 -1.79
CA LYS A 31 3.30 6.97 -2.90
C LYS A 31 4.28 5.81 -2.99
N PHE A 32 4.86 5.39 -1.87
CA PHE A 32 5.79 4.27 -1.82
C PHE A 32 5.15 2.96 -2.28
N ILE A 33 3.98 2.61 -1.73
CA ILE A 33 3.24 1.40 -2.12
C ILE A 33 2.98 1.38 -3.63
N LEU A 34 2.54 2.51 -4.19
CA LEU A 34 2.20 2.62 -5.61
C LEU A 34 3.40 2.49 -6.55
N THR A 35 4.63 2.68 -6.08
CA THR A 35 5.84 2.49 -6.92
C THR A 35 6.04 1.04 -7.39
N VAL A 36 5.37 0.07 -6.76
CA VAL A 36 5.40 -1.32 -7.23
C VAL A 36 4.67 -1.48 -8.57
N TRP A 37 3.71 -0.61 -8.89
CA TRP A 37 2.88 -0.70 -10.11
C TRP A 37 3.04 0.49 -11.07
N TYR A 38 3.46 1.65 -10.58
CA TYR A 38 3.59 2.88 -11.36
C TYR A 38 5.01 3.44 -11.25
N CYS A 39 5.46 4.17 -12.27
CA CYS A 39 6.74 4.89 -12.16
C CYS A 39 6.69 5.93 -11.03
N PRO A 40 7.84 6.31 -10.44
CA PRO A 40 7.89 7.21 -9.28
C PRO A 40 7.17 8.55 -9.46
N GLU A 41 7.16 9.09 -10.68
CA GLU A 41 6.48 10.34 -11.03
C GLU A 41 4.97 10.15 -11.01
N THR A 42 4.48 9.08 -11.63
CA THR A 42 3.05 8.75 -11.67
C THR A 42 2.52 8.38 -10.29
N SER A 43 3.27 7.61 -9.51
CA SER A 43 2.87 7.24 -8.15
C SER A 43 2.76 8.46 -7.23
N ALA A 44 3.65 9.44 -7.39
CA ALA A 44 3.57 10.71 -6.67
C ALA A 44 2.28 11.47 -7.02
N LEU A 45 1.98 11.62 -8.32
CA LEU A 45 0.78 12.31 -8.79
C LEU A 45 -0.51 11.65 -8.30
N ILE A 46 -0.60 10.31 -8.38
CA ILE A 46 -1.74 9.57 -7.87
C ILE A 46 -1.88 9.76 -6.35
N ALA A 47 -0.78 9.65 -5.60
CA ALA A 47 -0.81 9.79 -4.15
C ALA A 47 -1.24 11.19 -3.72
N ASP A 48 -0.78 12.23 -4.41
CA ASP A 48 -1.18 13.62 -4.15
C ASP A 48 -2.67 13.83 -4.43
N LEU A 49 -3.19 13.32 -5.55
CA LEU A 49 -4.62 13.39 -5.88
C LEU A 49 -5.48 12.66 -4.85
N MET A 50 -5.07 11.44 -4.48
CA MET A 50 -5.80 10.64 -3.49
C MET A 50 -5.78 11.31 -2.11
N ALA A 51 -4.65 11.86 -1.67
CA ALA A 51 -4.56 12.56 -0.40
C ALA A 51 -5.45 13.81 -0.35
N ASN A 52 -5.50 14.57 -1.45
CA ASN A 52 -6.38 15.73 -1.57
C ASN A 52 -7.88 15.35 -1.61
N PHE A 53 -8.22 14.18 -2.16
CA PHE A 53 -9.60 13.72 -2.28
C PHE A 53 -10.15 13.11 -0.99
N TYR A 54 -9.39 12.22 -0.34
CA TYR A 54 -9.85 11.46 0.83
C TYR A 54 -9.60 12.18 2.16
N GLY A 55 -8.56 13.03 2.24
CA GLY A 55 -8.08 13.54 3.52
C GLY A 55 -7.40 12.45 4.37
N GLU A 56 -6.77 12.86 5.47
CA GLU A 56 -5.83 11.99 6.20
C GLU A 56 -6.47 10.75 6.85
N GLU A 57 -7.64 10.88 7.47
CA GLU A 57 -8.29 9.75 8.16
C GLU A 57 -8.77 8.67 7.19
N GLN A 58 -9.47 9.06 6.12
CA GLN A 58 -9.93 8.13 5.10
C GLN A 58 -8.77 7.49 4.34
N LEU A 59 -7.66 8.24 4.14
CA LEU A 59 -6.46 7.70 3.53
C LEU A 59 -5.81 6.63 4.43
N LYS A 60 -5.79 6.82 5.75
CA LYS A 60 -5.33 5.80 6.71
C LYS A 60 -6.18 4.54 6.68
N GLU A 61 -7.51 4.69 6.61
CA GLU A 61 -8.43 3.57 6.46
C GLU A 61 -8.19 2.81 5.15
N LEU A 62 -8.01 3.53 4.04
CA LEU A 62 -7.68 2.93 2.76
C LEU A 62 -6.35 2.17 2.80
N LEU A 63 -5.33 2.72 3.45
CA LEU A 63 -4.02 2.06 3.64
C LEU A 63 -4.08 0.89 4.62
N ALA A 64 -5.16 0.76 5.41
CA ALA A 64 -5.45 -0.40 6.24
C ALA A 64 -6.27 -1.46 5.51
N SER A 65 -6.89 -1.11 4.38
CA SER A 65 -7.65 -2.05 3.57
C SER A 65 -6.74 -3.03 2.82
N PRO A 66 -7.28 -4.16 2.34
CA PRO A 66 -6.54 -5.07 1.48
C PRO A 66 -5.96 -4.35 0.26
N MET A 67 -4.76 -4.76 -0.17
CA MET A 67 -4.03 -4.14 -1.28
C MET A 67 -4.88 -4.01 -2.55
N GLU A 68 -5.71 -5.01 -2.86
CA GLU A 68 -6.62 -4.97 -4.00
C GLU A 68 -7.57 -3.77 -3.99
N GLY A 69 -8.10 -3.41 -2.81
CA GLY A 69 -8.96 -2.24 -2.64
C GLY A 69 -8.21 -0.94 -2.90
N LEU A 70 -6.99 -0.83 -2.39
CA LEU A 70 -6.11 0.31 -2.62
C LEU A 70 -5.78 0.48 -4.11
N LEU A 71 -5.40 -0.60 -4.80
CA LEU A 71 -5.07 -0.59 -6.22
C LEU A 71 -6.28 -0.31 -7.11
N PHE A 72 -7.45 -0.84 -6.73
CA PHE A 72 -8.69 -0.55 -7.44
C PHE A 72 -9.02 0.95 -7.37
N LYS A 73 -8.87 1.58 -6.20
CA LYS A 73 -9.05 3.03 -6.06
C LYS A 73 -7.99 3.81 -6.81
N SER A 74 -6.71 3.47 -6.69
CA SER A 74 -5.62 4.19 -7.37
C SER A 74 -5.78 4.19 -8.89
N ARG A 75 -6.33 3.11 -9.46
CA ARG A 75 -6.62 3.03 -10.91
C ARG A 75 -7.58 4.12 -11.39
N LYS A 76 -8.56 4.52 -10.57
CA LYS A 76 -9.47 5.63 -10.91
C LYS A 76 -8.68 6.93 -11.08
N PHE A 77 -7.82 7.25 -10.12
CA PHE A 77 -7.01 8.47 -10.14
C PHE A 77 -5.95 8.45 -11.24
N PHE A 78 -5.38 7.28 -11.55
CA PHE A 78 -4.50 7.12 -12.71
C PHE A 78 -5.20 7.50 -14.03
N LEU A 79 -6.45 7.06 -14.23
CA LEU A 79 -7.23 7.42 -15.42
C LEU A 79 -7.57 8.92 -15.47
N GLU A 80 -7.72 9.57 -14.31
CA GLU A 80 -7.98 11.01 -14.22
C GLU A 80 -6.75 11.87 -14.56
N LEU A 81 -5.53 11.33 -14.43
CA LEU A 81 -4.30 12.05 -14.77
C LEU A 81 -4.16 12.39 -16.26
N ASN A 82 -4.87 11.69 -17.14
CA ASN A 82 -4.86 11.90 -18.60
C ASN A 82 -3.43 12.04 -19.19
N LEU A 83 -2.51 11.22 -18.67
CA LEU A 83 -1.11 11.10 -19.08
C LEU A 83 -0.93 10.18 -20.29
#